data_AF-A0AAA9ZKU1-F1
#
_entry.id   AF-A0AAA9ZKU1-F1
#
_cell.length_a   1.000
_cell.length_b   1.000
_cell.length_c   1.000
_cell.angle_alpha   90.00
_cell.angle_beta   90.00
_cell.angle_gamma   90.00
#
_symmetry.space_group_name_H-M   'P 1'
#
loop_
_entity.id
_entity.type
_entity.pdbx_description
1 polymer ?
#
loop_
_entity_poly.entity_id
_entity_poly.type
_entity_poly.pdbx_seq_one_letter_code
_entity_poly.pdbx_strand_id
1 'polypeptide(L)'
;MAPTDLPSVLPLDRGLGQSTGRLTDPESHRHYVTDTESGLALGTASPGWTLDEDSYNLATFDQINGAWPIDSPLPLPKWSSKTAKPFIVHMVWQYEDLIGLIETKLQRMLEETHYNTANNFVDFHKAYRGAHSADPDLRTHFQNYTIPINRRHHMCVSLAMEIVSRLAEQHPHIAERCYLVSCEEAVEESEAYIHHCTEKDIEHAGPGLEKEHALVAMKIEVGGREGVLILDPGYHVARAVTVMKDQCYPHTGWFTQSDEPHCKREYCYVLSHHDSNFITWTERVTRAGKQQYEMSLIYIERPYRTAIDVTVRRNLVYNFRSLLSRDAKGRVCAGLYFPVVLNPGDAQVTLFYDSVNDTQVKQKLKFSSFKDPKIIPDNIMAHLENLAPQLRMELTDLIELMSDLADSMQDAEFVKQVLDINNSITEMSADN
;
A
#
# COMPACT_ATOMS: atom_id res chain seq x y z
N MET A 1 -32.29 -26.28 10.45
CA MET A 1 -31.57 -25.11 10.99
C MET A 1 -30.20 -25.12 10.35
N ALA A 2 -30.07 -24.36 9.25
CA ALA A 2 -28.94 -24.39 8.34
C ALA A 2 -27.89 -23.35 8.76
N PRO A 3 -26.58 -23.64 8.63
CA PRO A 3 -25.53 -22.66 8.76
C PRO A 3 -25.36 -21.90 7.43
N THR A 4 -25.13 -20.59 7.51
CA THR A 4 -24.82 -19.71 6.37
C THR A 4 -23.32 -19.67 6.15
N ASP A 5 -22.88 -20.28 5.05
CA ASP A 5 -21.53 -20.23 4.49
C ASP A 5 -21.22 -18.85 3.89
N LEU A 6 -20.00 -18.35 4.15
CA LEU A 6 -19.37 -17.27 3.38
C LEU A 6 -18.71 -17.90 2.14
N PRO A 7 -18.82 -17.30 0.93
CA PRO A 7 -18.34 -17.97 -0.27
C PRO A 7 -16.81 -17.87 -0.41
N SER A 8 -16.20 -19.04 -0.55
CA SER A 8 -14.90 -19.25 -1.19
C SER A 8 -14.99 -18.87 -2.67
N VAL A 9 -14.10 -18.00 -3.14
CA VAL A 9 -13.93 -17.74 -4.57
C VAL A 9 -13.25 -18.97 -5.18
N LEU A 10 -13.92 -19.61 -6.14
CA LEU A 10 -13.39 -20.70 -6.97
C LEU A 10 -13.17 -20.19 -8.41
N PRO A 11 -12.19 -20.74 -9.14
CA PRO A 11 -11.76 -20.23 -10.43
C PRO A 11 -12.67 -20.72 -11.57
N LEU A 12 -12.90 -19.86 -12.57
CA LEU A 12 -13.76 -20.15 -13.72
C LEU A 12 -12.95 -20.43 -15.00
N ASP A 13 -13.44 -21.45 -15.71
CA ASP A 13 -12.98 -22.11 -16.93
C ASP A 13 -12.45 -21.20 -18.06
N ARG A 14 -11.30 -21.61 -18.64
CA ARG A 14 -10.69 -21.04 -19.86
C ARG A 14 -11.32 -21.63 -21.13
N GLY A 15 -12.00 -20.79 -21.91
CA GLY A 15 -12.47 -21.11 -23.26
C GLY A 15 -11.48 -20.67 -24.35
N LEU A 16 -11.02 -21.63 -25.16
CA LEU A 16 -10.15 -21.47 -26.33
C LEU A 16 -10.82 -20.69 -27.48
N GLY A 17 -10.10 -19.76 -28.09
CA GLY A 17 -10.48 -19.11 -29.35
C GLY A 17 -9.30 -18.45 -30.08
N GLN A 18 -9.03 -18.89 -31.30
CA GLN A 18 -7.85 -18.58 -32.11
C GLN A 18 -8.00 -17.32 -33.01
N SER A 19 -6.87 -16.60 -33.16
CA SER A 19 -6.26 -16.11 -34.42
C SER A 19 -6.55 -14.72 -35.03
N THR A 20 -5.42 -14.02 -35.23
CA THR A 20 -4.93 -13.28 -36.43
C THR A 20 -5.40 -11.86 -36.76
N GLY A 21 -4.40 -10.96 -36.92
CA GLY A 21 -4.52 -9.71 -37.67
C GLY A 21 -3.37 -8.73 -37.43
N ARG A 22 -2.58 -8.43 -38.48
CA ARG A 22 -1.32 -7.63 -38.50
C ARG A 22 -1.52 -6.11 -38.54
N LEU A 23 -0.52 -5.40 -37.98
CA LEU A 23 0.17 -4.15 -38.40
C LEU A 23 -0.66 -2.92 -38.83
N THR A 24 -0.45 -1.78 -38.17
CA THR A 24 0.28 -0.61 -38.73
C THR A 24 0.51 0.47 -37.66
N ASP A 25 1.74 0.98 -37.61
CA ASP A 25 2.18 2.26 -36.99
C ASP A 25 1.40 3.46 -37.58
N PRO A 26 1.21 4.58 -36.85
CA PRO A 26 2.26 5.61 -36.91
C PRO A 26 2.44 6.52 -35.67
N GLU A 27 3.68 7.01 -35.58
CA GLU A 27 4.15 8.22 -34.90
C GLU A 27 3.12 9.35 -34.73
N SER A 28 2.99 9.89 -33.50
CA SER A 28 2.82 11.35 -33.34
C SER A 28 3.30 11.85 -31.99
N HIS A 29 4.05 12.96 -32.09
CA HIS A 29 4.61 13.79 -31.05
C HIS A 29 3.67 14.15 -29.89
N ARG A 30 4.21 14.24 -28.67
CA ARG A 30 4.18 15.48 -27.86
C ARG A 30 5.14 15.44 -26.66
N HIS A 31 6.17 16.27 -26.78
CA HIS A 31 6.90 16.86 -25.67
C HIS A 31 5.96 17.72 -24.80
N TYR A 32 6.15 17.70 -23.48
CA TYR A 32 6.47 18.87 -22.65
C TYR A 32 6.77 18.39 -21.22
N VAL A 33 8.06 18.21 -20.93
CA VAL A 33 8.62 18.24 -19.57
C VAL A 33 9.11 19.67 -19.39
N THR A 34 8.63 20.39 -18.39
CA THR A 34 9.28 21.61 -17.93
C THR A 34 10.49 21.21 -17.10
N ASP A 35 11.65 21.20 -17.76
CA ASP A 35 12.95 21.30 -17.11
C ASP A 35 12.96 22.53 -16.20
N THR A 36 13.20 22.31 -14.91
CA THR A 36 13.59 23.39 -13.99
C THR A 36 15.10 23.43 -13.94
N GLU A 37 15.67 24.37 -14.69
CA GLU A 37 17.09 24.70 -14.62
C GLU A 37 17.47 25.27 -13.24
N SER A 38 18.66 24.86 -12.83
CA SER A 38 19.42 25.23 -11.65
C SER A 38 19.72 26.73 -11.52
N GLY A 39 19.36 27.32 -10.39
CA GLY A 39 19.85 28.62 -9.92
C GLY A 39 20.69 28.45 -8.65
N LEU A 40 21.97 28.84 -8.72
CA LEU A 40 22.91 28.89 -7.61
C LEU A 40 22.41 29.80 -6.47
N ALA A 41 22.27 29.24 -5.27
CA ALA A 41 22.36 29.98 -4.02
C ALA A 41 23.16 29.17 -2.99
N LEU A 42 24.26 29.75 -2.52
CA LEU A 42 25.09 29.21 -1.44
C LEU A 42 24.26 29.12 -0.15
N GLY A 43 24.15 27.89 0.37
CA GLY A 43 23.60 27.58 1.68
C GLY A 43 23.39 26.07 1.75
N THR A 44 24.34 25.34 2.33
CA THR A 44 24.25 23.90 2.56
C THR A 44 23.19 23.60 3.62
N ALA A 45 21.92 23.60 3.23
CA ALA A 45 20.86 22.90 3.92
C ALA A 45 20.74 21.52 3.27
N SER A 46 20.80 20.44 4.06
CA SER A 46 20.38 19.12 3.55
C SER A 46 18.98 19.27 2.96
N PRO A 47 18.70 18.71 1.77
CA PRO A 47 17.33 18.68 1.27
C PRO A 47 16.48 17.94 2.31
N GLY A 48 15.52 18.65 2.92
CA GLY A 48 14.62 18.06 3.90
C GLY A 48 13.83 16.91 3.26
N TRP A 49 13.48 15.90 4.06
CA TRP A 49 12.63 14.79 3.63
C TRP A 49 11.17 15.21 3.40
N THR A 50 10.83 16.42 3.83
CA THR A 50 9.55 17.09 3.62
C THR A 50 9.80 18.46 2.99
N LEU A 51 8.84 18.94 2.20
CA LEU A 51 8.88 20.28 1.60
C LEU A 51 8.18 21.31 2.49
N ASP A 52 7.10 20.88 3.13
CA ASP A 52 6.28 21.66 4.07
C ASP A 52 5.63 20.71 5.10
N GLU A 53 4.64 21.21 5.85
CA GLU A 53 3.93 20.44 6.87
C GLU A 53 3.09 19.29 6.28
N ASP A 54 2.68 19.37 5.02
CA ASP A 54 1.74 18.43 4.38
C ASP A 54 2.37 17.58 3.26
N SER A 55 3.59 17.91 2.80
CA SER A 55 4.18 17.35 1.58
C SER A 55 5.56 16.72 1.78
N TYR A 56 5.78 15.58 1.11
CA TYR A 56 7.08 14.91 1.07
C TYR A 56 7.99 15.48 -0.03
N ASN A 57 9.30 15.44 0.21
CA ASN A 57 10.28 15.73 -0.83
C ASN A 57 10.55 14.45 -1.65
N LEU A 58 9.76 14.25 -2.70
CA LEU A 58 9.79 13.03 -3.53
C LEU A 58 11.17 12.75 -4.16
N ALA A 59 11.95 13.80 -4.45
CA ALA A 59 13.30 13.65 -4.98
C ALA A 59 14.27 13.05 -3.94
N THR A 60 14.08 13.36 -2.65
CA THR A 60 14.88 12.76 -1.56
C THR A 60 14.56 11.28 -1.38
N PHE A 61 13.33 10.87 -1.68
CA PHE A 61 12.91 9.46 -1.74
C PHE A 61 13.23 8.76 -3.08
N ASP A 62 13.97 9.42 -3.98
CA ASP A 62 14.33 8.91 -5.31
C ASP A 62 13.13 8.46 -6.16
N GLN A 63 11.96 9.07 -5.96
CA GLN A 63 10.74 8.74 -6.68
C GLN A 63 10.66 9.46 -8.04
N ILE A 64 10.25 8.72 -9.06
CA ILE A 64 10.08 9.16 -10.45
C ILE A 64 8.79 8.56 -11.03
N ASN A 65 8.35 9.12 -12.16
CA ASN A 65 7.31 8.49 -12.97
C ASN A 65 7.89 7.33 -13.78
N GLY A 66 7.12 6.26 -13.92
CA GLY A 66 7.46 5.10 -14.72
C GLY A 66 7.25 5.38 -16.21
N ALA A 67 7.92 4.61 -17.07
CA ALA A 67 7.53 4.58 -18.48
C ALA A 67 6.19 3.86 -18.61
N TRP A 68 5.28 4.38 -19.42
CA TRP A 68 3.95 3.79 -19.60
C TRP A 68 3.73 3.33 -21.04
N PRO A 69 3.93 2.04 -21.35
CA PRO A 69 3.61 1.48 -22.65
C PRO A 69 2.11 1.56 -22.95
N ILE A 70 1.74 1.77 -24.22
CA ILE A 70 0.36 1.98 -24.66
C ILE A 70 -0.57 0.83 -24.22
N ASP A 71 -0.09 -0.41 -24.34
CA ASP A 71 -0.87 -1.61 -24.04
C ASP A 71 -0.79 -2.04 -22.57
N SER A 72 -0.07 -1.29 -21.72
CA SER A 72 0.12 -1.64 -20.31
C SER A 72 -0.94 -0.98 -19.43
N PRO A 73 -1.63 -1.72 -18.54
CA PRO A 73 -2.63 -1.13 -17.65
C PRO A 73 -2.01 -0.31 -16.50
N LEU A 74 -0.69 -0.45 -16.25
CA LEU A 74 0.08 0.33 -15.29
C LEU A 74 1.42 0.81 -15.91
N PRO A 75 2.06 1.85 -15.35
CA PRO A 75 3.45 2.15 -15.65
C PRO A 75 4.37 0.99 -15.31
N LEU A 76 5.53 0.93 -15.96
CA LEU A 76 6.54 -0.07 -15.67
C LEU A 76 7.23 0.22 -14.33
N PRO A 77 7.42 -0.81 -13.48
CA PRO A 77 8.19 -0.66 -12.26
C PRO A 77 9.67 -0.36 -12.58
N LYS A 78 10.31 0.49 -11.78
CA LYS A 78 11.72 0.81 -11.94
C LYS A 78 12.46 0.89 -10.62
N TRP A 79 13.70 0.41 -10.62
CA TRP A 79 14.59 0.45 -9.48
C TRP A 79 15.81 1.34 -9.75
N SER A 80 16.51 1.73 -8.70
CA SER A 80 17.77 2.46 -8.83
C SER A 80 18.83 1.59 -9.47
N SER A 81 19.77 2.20 -10.20
CA SER A 81 20.97 1.50 -10.66
C SER A 81 22.00 1.31 -9.54
N LYS A 82 21.79 1.96 -8.38
CA LYS A 82 22.67 1.89 -7.22
C LYS A 82 22.07 0.99 -6.16
N THR A 83 22.90 0.14 -5.56
CA THR A 83 22.54 -0.62 -4.37
C THR A 83 22.62 0.27 -3.13
N ALA A 84 21.68 0.10 -2.19
CA ALA A 84 21.76 0.76 -0.89
C ALA A 84 23.00 0.32 -0.11
N LYS A 85 23.61 1.25 0.63
CA LYS A 85 24.76 0.97 1.51
C LYS A 85 24.26 0.46 2.86
N PRO A 86 24.90 -0.56 3.46
CA PRO A 86 24.46 -1.07 4.75
C PRO A 86 24.70 -0.07 5.89
N PHE A 87 23.81 -0.08 6.88
CA PHE A 87 24.04 0.50 8.19
C PHE A 87 24.84 -0.49 9.03
N ILE A 88 26.04 -0.10 9.46
CA ILE A 88 26.98 -1.00 10.13
C ILE A 88 26.99 -0.74 11.62
N VAL A 89 26.80 -1.79 12.41
CA VAL A 89 27.00 -1.81 13.87
C VAL A 89 27.91 -2.97 14.24
N HIS A 90 28.81 -2.76 15.19
CA HIS A 90 29.84 -3.75 15.52
C HIS A 90 29.36 -4.77 16.56
N MET A 91 28.38 -4.38 17.38
CA MET A 91 27.89 -5.18 18.49
C MET A 91 26.38 -5.28 18.46
N VAL A 92 25.86 -6.42 18.94
CA VAL A 92 24.42 -6.69 18.95
C VAL A 92 23.65 -5.68 19.82
N TRP A 93 24.20 -5.24 20.95
CA TRP A 93 23.55 -4.23 21.80
C TRP A 93 23.37 -2.87 21.09
N GLN A 94 24.28 -2.50 20.19
CA GLN A 94 24.13 -1.27 19.38
C GLN A 94 22.98 -1.41 18.39
N TYR A 95 22.77 -2.63 17.89
CA TYR A 95 21.62 -2.95 17.06
C TYR A 95 20.32 -2.91 17.85
N GLU A 96 20.30 -3.44 19.08
CA GLU A 96 19.14 -3.38 19.98
C GLU A 96 18.75 -1.92 20.29
N ASP A 97 19.71 -1.04 20.56
CA ASP A 97 19.47 0.39 20.75
C ASP A 97 18.85 1.04 19.50
N LEU A 98 19.36 0.69 18.31
CA LEU A 98 18.83 1.15 17.02
C LEU A 98 17.39 0.69 16.81
N ILE A 99 17.09 -0.59 17.05
CA ILE A 99 15.75 -1.15 16.92
C ILE A 99 14.78 -0.46 17.88
N GLY A 100 15.14 -0.34 19.16
CA GLY A 100 14.28 0.30 20.16
C GLY A 100 13.90 1.73 19.79
N LEU A 101 14.85 2.47 19.21
CA LEU A 101 14.61 3.81 18.67
C LEU A 101 13.63 3.80 17.51
N ILE A 102 13.88 2.96 16.50
CA ILE A 102 13.03 2.87 15.29
C ILE A 102 11.62 2.43 15.67
N GLU A 103 11.48 1.40 16.50
CA GLU A 103 10.18 0.89 16.94
C GLU A 103 9.40 1.94 17.72
N THR A 104 10.04 2.70 18.61
CA THR A 104 9.36 3.79 19.34
C THR A 104 8.76 4.81 18.38
N LYS A 105 9.47 5.15 17.29
CA LYS A 105 8.95 6.07 16.25
C LYS A 105 7.84 5.44 15.42
N LEU A 106 8.02 4.19 15.03
CA LEU A 106 7.04 3.43 14.25
C LEU A 106 5.71 3.27 14.99
N GLN A 107 5.76 2.82 16.25
CA GLN A 107 4.57 2.60 17.07
C GLN A 107 3.80 3.88 17.30
N ARG A 108 4.50 4.97 17.64
CA ARG A 108 3.90 6.30 17.78
C ARG A 108 3.30 6.80 16.46
N MET A 109 3.98 6.58 15.33
CA MET A 109 3.45 6.95 14.02
C MET A 109 2.19 6.15 13.68
N LEU A 110 2.16 4.84 13.95
CA LEU A 110 1.00 4.00 13.70
C LEU A 110 -0.21 4.42 14.53
N GLU A 111 0.02 4.86 15.77
CA GLU A 111 -1.03 5.47 16.59
C GLU A 111 -1.50 6.78 15.99
N GLU A 112 -0.59 7.66 15.53
CA GLU A 112 -0.85 9.03 15.06
C GLU A 112 -1.38 9.16 13.62
N THR A 113 -1.26 8.10 12.80
CA THR A 113 -1.60 8.15 11.38
C THR A 113 -2.60 7.05 10.97
N HIS A 114 -3.29 7.27 9.85
CA HIS A 114 -4.31 6.35 9.34
C HIS A 114 -3.93 5.87 7.95
N TYR A 115 -4.15 4.58 7.65
CA TYR A 115 -4.14 4.13 6.25
C TYR A 115 -5.51 4.43 5.67
N ASN A 116 -5.53 5.17 4.59
CA ASN A 116 -6.71 5.83 4.10
C ASN A 116 -6.76 5.79 2.57
N THR A 117 -7.29 4.70 2.05
CA THR A 117 -7.59 4.56 0.61
C THR A 117 -8.98 5.08 0.28
N ALA A 118 -9.86 5.24 1.29
CA ALA A 118 -11.19 5.80 1.15
C ALA A 118 -11.19 7.25 0.66
N ASN A 119 -10.41 8.15 1.28
CA ASN A 119 -10.28 9.53 0.81
C ASN A 119 -9.63 9.59 -0.58
N ASN A 120 -8.60 8.77 -0.85
CA ASN A 120 -7.98 8.72 -2.18
C ASN A 120 -8.97 8.31 -3.28
N PHE A 121 -9.91 7.41 -2.98
CA PHE A 121 -10.99 7.04 -3.90
C PHE A 121 -11.94 8.20 -4.18
N VAL A 122 -12.34 8.94 -3.14
CA VAL A 122 -13.17 10.14 -3.28
C VAL A 122 -12.47 11.21 -4.09
N ASP A 123 -11.21 11.50 -3.78
CA ASP A 123 -10.42 12.53 -4.47
C ASP A 123 -10.23 12.19 -5.95
N PHE A 124 -9.98 10.92 -6.26
CA PHE A 124 -9.90 10.43 -7.64
C PHE A 124 -11.23 10.55 -8.38
N HIS A 125 -12.34 10.17 -7.75
CA HIS A 125 -13.69 10.32 -8.32
C HIS A 125 -14.03 11.80 -8.59
N LYS A 126 -13.79 12.68 -7.61
CA LYS A 126 -14.02 14.13 -7.74
C LYS A 126 -13.16 14.74 -8.85
N ALA A 127 -11.89 14.35 -8.96
CA ALA A 127 -11.00 14.82 -10.02
C ALA A 127 -11.47 14.35 -11.40
N TYR A 128 -11.86 13.08 -11.53
CA TYR A 128 -12.42 12.54 -12.77
C TYR A 128 -13.68 13.30 -13.16
N ARG A 129 -14.64 13.47 -12.24
CA ARG A 129 -15.89 14.17 -12.52
C ARG A 129 -15.71 15.66 -12.79
N GLY A 130 -14.75 16.32 -12.14
CA GLY A 130 -14.36 17.70 -12.46
C GLY A 130 -13.75 17.86 -13.85
N ALA A 131 -13.00 16.86 -14.33
CA ALA A 131 -12.38 16.83 -15.65
C ALA A 131 -13.29 16.25 -16.75
N HIS A 132 -14.42 15.62 -16.39
CA HIS A 132 -15.23 14.79 -17.28
C HIS A 132 -15.78 15.51 -18.52
N SER A 133 -15.93 16.84 -18.47
CA SER A 133 -16.27 17.64 -19.65
C SER A 133 -15.18 17.67 -20.73
N ALA A 134 -13.93 17.34 -20.36
CA ALA A 134 -12.76 17.30 -21.24
C ALA A 134 -12.29 15.86 -21.53
N ASP A 135 -12.56 14.89 -20.64
CA ASP A 135 -12.16 13.50 -20.80
C ASP A 135 -13.25 12.54 -20.24
N PRO A 136 -14.10 11.96 -21.11
CA PRO A 136 -15.15 11.04 -20.65
C PRO A 136 -14.59 9.68 -20.23
N ASP A 137 -13.38 9.32 -20.65
CA ASP A 137 -12.78 8.00 -20.43
C ASP A 137 -11.95 7.98 -19.14
N LEU A 138 -12.35 7.15 -18.18
CA LEU A 138 -11.64 7.03 -16.91
C LEU A 138 -10.24 6.47 -17.10
N ARG A 139 -9.99 5.63 -18.12
CA ARG A 139 -8.65 5.07 -18.37
C ARG A 139 -7.67 6.16 -18.78
N THR A 140 -8.06 7.06 -19.66
CA THR A 140 -7.25 8.22 -20.05
C THR A 140 -7.04 9.17 -18.86
N HIS A 141 -8.07 9.42 -18.04
CA HIS A 141 -7.92 10.20 -16.81
C HIS A 141 -6.94 9.52 -15.85
N PHE A 142 -7.10 8.21 -15.62
CA PHE A 142 -6.23 7.40 -14.77
C PHE A 142 -4.77 7.43 -15.21
N GLN A 143 -4.50 7.47 -16.52
CA GLN A 143 -3.13 7.60 -17.05
C GLN A 143 -2.50 8.96 -16.79
N ASN A 144 -3.29 10.02 -16.89
CA ASN A 144 -2.81 11.40 -16.74
C ASN A 144 -2.95 11.94 -15.30
N TYR A 145 -3.60 11.19 -14.41
CA TYR A 145 -3.85 11.63 -13.05
C TYR A 145 -2.55 11.73 -12.24
N THR A 146 -2.29 12.92 -11.71
CA THR A 146 -1.22 13.17 -10.74
C THR A 146 -1.71 12.78 -9.36
N ILE A 147 -1.12 11.73 -8.80
CA ILE A 147 -1.54 11.15 -7.53
C ILE A 147 -1.15 12.10 -6.38
N PRO A 148 -2.10 12.54 -5.54
CA PRO A 148 -1.78 13.35 -4.38
C PRO A 148 -1.08 12.49 -3.32
N ILE A 149 0.20 12.78 -3.05
CA ILE A 149 0.97 12.15 -1.99
C ILE A 149 1.24 13.19 -0.91
N ASN A 150 0.60 13.01 0.25
CA ASN A 150 0.64 13.97 1.36
C ASN A 150 0.65 13.28 2.73
N ARG A 151 0.83 14.07 3.78
CA ARG A 151 0.90 13.64 5.19
C ARG A 151 -0.46 13.54 5.90
N ARG A 152 -1.57 13.63 5.16
CA ARG A 152 -2.94 13.60 5.70
C ARG A 152 -3.67 12.29 5.38
N HIS A 153 -3.55 11.82 4.15
CA HIS A 153 -4.21 10.62 3.65
C HIS A 153 -3.17 9.57 3.26
N HIS A 154 -2.67 8.84 4.26
CA HIS A 154 -1.57 7.92 4.01
C HIS A 154 -2.04 6.61 3.35
N MET A 155 -1.20 6.10 2.46
CA MET A 155 -1.25 4.76 1.88
C MET A 155 0.06 4.05 2.23
N CYS A 156 0.30 2.84 1.71
CA CYS A 156 1.53 2.10 1.99
C CYS A 156 2.80 2.93 1.74
N VAL A 157 2.89 3.58 0.57
CA VAL A 157 4.03 4.41 0.19
C VAL A 157 4.20 5.65 1.08
N SER A 158 3.14 6.40 1.34
CA SER A 158 3.26 7.61 2.18
C SER A 158 3.44 7.27 3.67
N LEU A 159 2.97 6.13 4.17
CA LEU A 159 3.35 5.65 5.51
C LEU A 159 4.83 5.26 5.57
N ALA A 160 5.35 4.64 4.51
CA ALA A 160 6.77 4.33 4.39
C ALA A 160 7.64 5.61 4.33
N MET A 161 7.17 6.64 3.61
CA MET A 161 7.81 7.96 3.61
C MET A 161 7.74 8.62 4.99
N GLU A 162 6.58 8.59 5.65
CA GLU A 162 6.36 9.20 6.96
C GLU A 162 7.34 8.69 8.02
N ILE A 163 7.53 7.38 8.11
CA ILE A 163 8.44 6.82 9.12
C ILE A 163 9.88 7.26 8.87
N VAL A 164 10.31 7.31 7.60
CA VAL A 164 11.67 7.77 7.25
C VAL A 164 11.82 9.28 7.51
N SER A 165 10.82 10.10 7.19
CA SER A 165 10.82 11.53 7.50
C SER A 165 10.93 11.78 9.02
N ARG A 166 10.17 11.07 9.84
CA ARG A 166 10.24 11.17 11.32
C ARG A 166 11.58 10.69 11.88
N LEU A 167 12.18 9.67 11.28
CA LEU A 167 13.53 9.25 11.62
C LEU A 167 14.54 10.34 11.26
N ALA A 168 14.38 10.99 10.11
CA ALA A 168 15.31 12.01 9.64
C ALA A 168 15.35 13.28 10.50
N GLU A 169 14.23 13.64 11.14
CA GLU A 169 14.14 14.80 12.04
C GLU A 169 15.12 14.72 13.21
N GLN A 170 15.45 13.52 13.69
CA GLN A 170 16.32 13.31 14.86
C GLN A 170 17.57 12.49 14.54
N HIS A 171 17.50 11.63 13.53
CA HIS A 171 18.55 10.69 13.14
C HIS A 171 18.71 10.63 11.60
N PRO A 172 19.13 11.74 10.95
CA PRO A 172 19.27 11.81 9.50
C PRO A 172 20.19 10.72 8.93
N HIS A 173 21.25 10.37 9.66
CA HIS A 173 22.18 9.30 9.28
C HIS A 173 21.57 7.88 9.25
N ILE A 174 20.47 7.63 9.99
CA ILE A 174 19.69 6.39 9.90
C ILE A 174 18.77 6.47 8.68
N ALA A 175 18.03 7.58 8.55
CA ALA A 175 17.09 7.78 7.45
C ALA A 175 17.76 7.69 6.07
N GLU A 176 18.97 8.21 5.91
CA GLU A 176 19.79 8.11 4.69
C GLU A 176 20.13 6.66 4.28
N ARG A 177 19.95 5.67 5.16
CA ARG A 177 20.13 4.25 4.86
C ARG A 177 18.81 3.53 4.55
N CYS A 178 17.68 4.17 4.84
CA CYS A 178 16.36 3.66 4.50
C CYS A 178 16.05 3.92 3.03
N TYR A 179 15.37 2.97 2.40
CA TYR A 179 14.90 3.09 1.03
C TYR A 179 13.60 2.32 0.85
N LEU A 180 12.80 2.74 -0.13
CA LEU A 180 11.57 2.02 -0.47
C LEU A 180 11.90 0.76 -1.27
N VAL A 181 11.17 -0.31 -1.02
CA VAL A 181 11.25 -1.58 -1.74
C VAL A 181 9.87 -1.98 -2.24
N SER A 182 9.83 -2.70 -3.37
CA SER A 182 8.59 -3.20 -3.95
C SER A 182 8.20 -4.54 -3.32
N CYS A 183 6.90 -4.78 -3.20
CA CYS A 183 6.33 -6.01 -2.70
C CYS A 183 5.22 -6.51 -3.62
N GLU A 184 5.24 -7.81 -3.86
CA GLU A 184 4.23 -8.56 -4.60
C GLU A 184 3.52 -9.47 -3.63
N GLU A 185 2.20 -9.40 -3.62
CA GLU A 185 1.35 -10.11 -2.66
C GLU A 185 0.79 -11.38 -3.28
N ALA A 186 0.35 -12.31 -2.42
CA ALA A 186 -0.33 -13.54 -2.82
C ALA A 186 0.36 -14.33 -3.97
N VAL A 187 1.70 -14.37 -3.96
CA VAL A 187 2.49 -15.08 -4.96
C VAL A 187 2.29 -16.59 -4.80
N GLU A 188 1.70 -17.24 -5.80
CA GLU A 188 1.39 -18.68 -5.75
C GLU A 188 2.66 -19.53 -5.84
N GLU A 189 3.55 -19.21 -6.79
CA GLU A 189 4.75 -20.01 -7.10
C GLU A 189 6.02 -19.14 -7.02
N SER A 190 6.49 -18.89 -5.79
CA SER A 190 7.62 -17.97 -5.54
C SER A 190 8.93 -18.34 -6.26
N GLU A 191 9.21 -19.63 -6.44
CA GLU A 191 10.39 -20.09 -7.20
C GLU A 191 10.30 -19.66 -8.66
N ALA A 192 9.14 -19.85 -9.30
CA ALA A 192 8.92 -19.48 -10.69
C ALA A 192 9.02 -17.96 -10.89
N TYR A 193 8.42 -17.19 -9.97
CA TYR A 193 8.49 -15.74 -9.97
C TYR A 193 9.94 -15.24 -9.90
N ILE A 194 10.71 -15.73 -8.92
CA ILE A 194 12.09 -15.31 -8.71
C ILE A 194 12.94 -15.70 -9.91
N HIS A 195 12.81 -16.94 -10.40
CA HIS A 195 13.53 -17.40 -11.57
C HIS A 195 13.25 -16.52 -12.80
N HIS A 196 11.98 -16.15 -13.04
CA HIS A 196 11.60 -15.24 -14.12
C HIS A 196 12.30 -13.88 -14.00
N CYS A 197 12.32 -13.32 -12.80
CA CYS A 197 12.99 -12.04 -12.52
C CYS A 197 14.51 -12.14 -12.68
N THR A 198 15.12 -13.25 -12.25
CA THR A 198 16.57 -13.47 -12.37
C THR A 198 16.98 -13.69 -13.82
N GLU A 199 16.24 -14.49 -14.60
CA GLU A 199 16.56 -14.78 -16.00
C GLU A 199 16.45 -13.54 -16.91
N LYS A 200 15.42 -12.72 -16.70
CA LYS A 200 15.17 -11.53 -17.53
C LYS A 200 15.85 -10.27 -17.01
N ASP A 201 16.40 -10.28 -15.79
CA ASP A 201 16.55 -9.09 -14.96
C ASP A 201 15.19 -8.46 -14.60
N ILE A 202 15.07 -8.00 -13.36
CA ILE A 202 13.79 -7.54 -12.79
C ILE A 202 13.18 -6.36 -13.56
N GLU A 203 14.01 -5.52 -14.21
CA GLU A 203 13.49 -4.40 -15.02
C GLU A 203 12.83 -4.89 -16.31
N HIS A 204 13.33 -5.96 -16.93
CA HIS A 204 12.72 -6.51 -18.15
C HIS A 204 11.60 -7.50 -17.86
N ALA A 205 11.56 -8.09 -16.66
CA ALA A 205 10.40 -8.82 -16.16
C ALA A 205 9.22 -7.88 -15.84
N GLY A 206 9.52 -6.62 -15.48
CA GLY A 206 8.59 -5.58 -15.06
C GLY A 206 7.23 -5.48 -15.77
N PRO A 207 7.11 -5.61 -17.11
CA PRO A 207 5.82 -5.50 -17.81
C PRO A 207 4.73 -6.49 -17.40
N GLY A 208 5.09 -7.62 -16.78
CA GLY A 208 4.12 -8.58 -16.23
C GLY A 208 3.92 -8.48 -14.72
N LEU A 209 4.72 -7.65 -14.03
CA LEU A 209 4.77 -7.63 -12.58
C LEU A 209 3.85 -6.56 -12.01
N GLU A 210 2.78 -7.00 -11.33
CA GLU A 210 2.00 -6.12 -10.48
C GLU A 210 2.73 -5.89 -9.13
N LYS A 211 2.92 -4.63 -8.74
CA LYS A 211 3.59 -4.21 -7.50
C LYS A 211 2.58 -3.57 -6.55
N GLU A 212 1.82 -4.39 -5.84
CA GLU A 212 0.65 -3.99 -5.03
C GLU A 212 1.01 -3.24 -3.75
N HIS A 213 2.23 -3.48 -3.23
CA HIS A 213 2.66 -2.88 -1.98
C HIS A 213 4.10 -2.39 -2.02
N ALA A 214 4.41 -1.49 -1.09
CA ALA A 214 5.73 -0.92 -0.92
C ALA A 214 5.95 -0.59 0.56
N LEU A 215 7.18 -0.85 1.01
CA LEU A 215 7.59 -0.73 2.40
C LEU A 215 9.04 -0.25 2.48
N VAL A 216 9.57 -0.07 3.69
CA VAL A 216 10.93 0.42 3.92
C VAL A 216 11.88 -0.74 4.18
N ALA A 217 13.03 -0.72 3.51
CA ALA A 217 14.16 -1.55 3.85
C ALA A 217 15.38 -0.72 4.26
N MET A 218 16.25 -1.32 5.07
CA MET A 218 17.60 -0.85 5.34
C MET A 218 18.52 -2.07 5.38
N LYS A 219 19.52 -2.12 4.50
CA LYS A 219 20.58 -3.13 4.59
C LYS A 219 21.35 -2.89 5.89
N ILE A 220 21.69 -3.95 6.61
CA ILE A 220 22.39 -3.87 7.89
C ILE A 220 23.57 -4.84 7.93
N GLU A 221 24.56 -4.50 8.74
CA GLU A 221 25.64 -5.41 9.14
C GLU A 221 25.76 -5.36 10.66
N VAL A 222 25.59 -6.50 11.33
CA VAL A 222 25.63 -6.62 12.80
C VAL A 222 26.77 -7.53 13.21
N GLY A 223 27.87 -6.92 13.66
CA GLY A 223 29.09 -7.66 14.03
C GLY A 223 29.66 -8.47 12.86
N GLY A 224 29.67 -7.90 11.66
CA GLY A 224 30.15 -8.56 10.43
C GLY A 224 29.13 -9.48 9.76
N ARG A 225 27.90 -9.57 10.27
CA ARG A 225 26.85 -10.45 9.73
C ARG A 225 25.82 -9.63 8.95
N GLU A 226 25.59 -10.01 7.71
CA GLU A 226 24.67 -9.34 6.80
C GLU A 226 23.20 -9.60 7.18
N GLY A 227 22.36 -8.59 7.00
CA GLY A 227 20.92 -8.71 7.12
C GLY A 227 20.19 -7.52 6.50
N VAL A 228 18.87 -7.52 6.67
CA VAL A 228 17.99 -6.42 6.28
C VAL A 228 17.02 -6.13 7.41
N LEU A 229 16.83 -4.84 7.70
CA LEU A 229 15.77 -4.34 8.56
C LEU A 229 14.61 -3.89 7.67
N ILE A 230 13.40 -4.33 8.01
CA ILE A 230 12.15 -4.05 7.31
C ILE A 230 11.20 -3.28 8.22
N LEU A 231 10.60 -2.20 7.70
CA LEU A 231 9.49 -1.48 8.32
C LEU A 231 8.31 -1.50 7.37
N ASP A 232 7.21 -2.09 7.82
CA ASP A 232 5.98 -2.19 7.03
C ASP A 232 4.79 -1.53 7.76
N PRO A 233 4.75 -0.19 7.81
CA PRO A 233 3.62 0.50 8.38
C PRO A 233 2.34 0.36 7.52
N GLY A 234 2.49 0.03 6.23
CA GLY A 234 1.38 -0.19 5.30
C GLY A 234 0.54 -1.42 5.65
N TYR A 235 1.16 -2.49 6.16
CA TYR A 235 0.49 -3.64 6.79
C TYR A 235 0.35 -3.53 8.31
N HIS A 236 0.66 -2.35 8.85
CA HIS A 236 0.50 -2.01 10.26
C HIS A 236 1.39 -2.88 11.15
N VAL A 237 2.54 -3.31 10.64
CA VAL A 237 3.53 -4.04 11.42
C VAL A 237 4.18 -3.05 12.37
N ALA A 238 3.88 -3.15 13.67
CA ALA A 238 4.34 -2.21 14.70
C ALA A 238 5.72 -2.51 15.27
N ARG A 239 6.53 -3.23 14.49
CA ARG A 239 7.86 -3.66 14.88
C ARG A 239 8.84 -3.55 13.72
N ALA A 240 10.11 -3.39 14.04
CA ALA A 240 11.17 -3.44 13.06
C ALA A 240 11.58 -4.89 12.83
N VAL A 241 11.25 -5.43 11.66
CA VAL A 241 11.52 -6.83 11.34
C VAL A 241 12.96 -6.97 10.89
N THR A 242 13.71 -7.80 11.60
CA THR A 242 15.12 -8.07 11.32
C THR A 242 15.28 -9.40 10.60
N VAL A 243 15.83 -9.37 9.39
CA VAL A 243 16.07 -10.55 8.56
C VAL A 243 17.57 -10.74 8.40
N MET A 244 18.19 -11.49 9.31
CA MET A 244 19.61 -11.87 9.19
C MET A 244 19.80 -13.02 8.19
N LYS A 245 20.90 -12.96 7.43
CA LYS A 245 21.28 -13.99 6.44
C LYS A 245 21.59 -15.35 7.07
N ASP A 246 22.14 -15.35 8.28
CA ASP A 246 22.45 -16.55 9.05
C ASP A 246 21.26 -17.07 9.88
N GLN A 247 20.11 -16.38 9.83
CA GLN A 247 18.91 -16.64 10.63
C GLN A 247 19.13 -16.68 12.15
N CYS A 248 20.28 -16.21 12.64
CA CYS A 248 20.60 -16.16 14.05
C CYS A 248 20.18 -14.81 14.63
N TYR A 249 20.01 -14.73 15.95
CA TYR A 249 19.74 -13.46 16.65
C TYR A 249 20.72 -12.37 16.16
N PRO A 250 20.26 -11.17 15.76
CA PRO A 250 18.94 -10.58 16.02
C PRO A 250 17.81 -10.88 15.01
N HIS A 251 17.90 -11.96 14.21
CA HIS A 251 16.81 -12.41 13.33
C HIS A 251 15.47 -12.52 14.09
N THR A 252 14.41 -11.94 13.53
CA THR A 252 13.10 -11.81 14.19
C THR A 252 12.31 -13.12 14.24
N GLY A 253 12.36 -13.93 13.18
CA GLY A 253 11.56 -15.16 13.09
C GLY A 253 10.05 -14.91 13.02
N TRP A 254 9.27 -15.89 13.44
CA TRP A 254 7.80 -15.79 13.49
C TRP A 254 7.35 -14.84 14.60
N PHE A 255 6.40 -13.97 14.31
CA PHE A 255 5.75 -13.14 15.32
C PHE A 255 4.25 -12.99 15.06
N THR A 256 3.50 -12.77 16.14
CA THR A 256 2.06 -12.51 16.07
C THR A 256 1.82 -11.07 15.63
N GLN A 257 1.15 -10.90 14.50
CA GLN A 257 0.66 -9.60 14.03
C GLN A 257 -0.67 -9.26 14.68
N SER A 258 -1.58 -10.23 14.79
CA SER A 258 -2.84 -10.07 15.51
C SER A 258 -3.31 -11.37 16.14
N ASP A 259 -3.99 -11.26 17.28
CA ASP A 259 -4.55 -12.40 18.02
C ASP A 259 -5.98 -12.04 18.45
N GLU A 260 -6.92 -12.25 17.54
CA GLU A 260 -8.35 -12.06 17.80
C GLU A 260 -8.99 -13.41 18.21
N PRO A 261 -10.08 -13.41 19.00
CA PRO A 261 -10.71 -14.65 19.51
C PRO A 261 -11.03 -15.73 18.45
N HIS A 262 -11.20 -15.33 17.19
CA HIS A 262 -11.54 -16.24 16.09
C HIS A 262 -10.48 -16.29 14.98
N CYS A 263 -9.41 -15.50 15.08
CA CYS A 263 -8.40 -15.38 14.04
C CYS A 263 -7.07 -14.92 14.64
N LYS A 264 -6.06 -15.78 14.55
CA LYS A 264 -4.66 -15.40 14.83
C LYS A 264 -3.92 -15.23 13.52
N ARG A 265 -3.19 -14.12 13.34
CA ARG A 265 -2.30 -13.88 12.20
C ARG A 265 -0.86 -13.75 12.69
N GLU A 266 0.04 -14.47 12.03
CA GLU A 266 1.47 -14.47 12.33
C GLU A 266 2.26 -14.26 11.05
N TYR A 267 3.34 -13.48 11.12
CA TYR A 267 4.21 -13.19 10.00
C TYR A 267 5.62 -13.75 10.23
N CYS A 268 6.29 -14.09 9.14
CA CYS A 268 7.70 -14.45 9.13
C CYS A 268 8.36 -13.89 7.86
N TYR A 269 9.56 -13.34 8.01
CA TYR A 269 10.33 -12.77 6.91
C TYR A 269 11.69 -13.44 6.87
N VAL A 270 12.02 -14.04 5.72
CA VAL A 270 13.28 -14.75 5.49
C VAL A 270 13.86 -14.34 4.15
N LEU A 271 15.18 -14.27 4.03
CA LEU A 271 15.79 -14.15 2.69
C LEU A 271 15.43 -15.40 1.89
N SER A 272 15.03 -15.20 0.63
CA SER A 272 14.67 -16.30 -0.25
C SER A 272 15.87 -17.23 -0.46
N HIS A 273 15.57 -18.53 -0.52
CA HIS A 273 16.56 -19.56 -0.82
C HIS A 273 16.95 -19.59 -2.31
N HIS A 274 16.11 -19.01 -3.18
CA HIS A 274 16.34 -18.98 -4.62
C HIS A 274 17.20 -17.79 -5.04
N ASP A 275 16.97 -16.62 -4.45
CA ASP A 275 17.78 -15.41 -4.66
C ASP A 275 17.75 -14.52 -3.41
N SER A 276 18.91 -14.21 -2.84
CA SER A 276 19.04 -13.34 -1.66
C SER A 276 18.66 -11.88 -1.91
N ASN A 277 18.36 -11.51 -3.16
CA ASN A 277 17.78 -10.22 -3.52
C ASN A 277 16.29 -10.10 -3.16
N PHE A 278 15.67 -11.20 -2.75
CA PHE A 278 14.28 -11.25 -2.31
C PHE A 278 14.18 -11.64 -0.84
N ILE A 279 13.22 -11.03 -0.14
CA ILE A 279 12.69 -11.53 1.12
C ILE A 279 11.36 -12.21 0.83
N THR A 280 11.22 -13.45 1.29
CA THR A 280 9.94 -14.14 1.39
C THR A 280 9.27 -13.73 2.68
N TRP A 281 8.12 -13.10 2.56
CA TRP A 281 7.20 -12.83 3.66
C TRP A 281 6.11 -13.89 3.65
N THR A 282 6.00 -14.67 4.72
CA THR A 282 4.96 -15.68 4.90
C THR A 282 3.97 -15.22 5.94
N GLU A 283 2.70 -15.21 5.58
CA GLU A 283 1.58 -15.04 6.51
C GLU A 283 1.03 -16.40 6.91
N ARG A 284 0.75 -16.58 8.20
CA ARG A 284 0.03 -17.74 8.73
C ARG A 284 -1.22 -17.26 9.43
N VAL A 285 -2.37 -17.60 8.86
CA VAL A 285 -3.69 -17.29 9.43
C VAL A 285 -4.27 -18.56 10.05
N THR A 286 -4.54 -18.52 11.36
CA THR A 286 -5.17 -19.62 12.09
C THR A 286 -6.60 -19.26 12.45
N ARG A 287 -7.58 -20.03 11.94
CA ARG A 287 -9.01 -19.88 12.25
C ARG A 287 -9.60 -21.22 12.65
N ALA A 288 -10.23 -21.28 13.83
CA ALA A 288 -10.82 -22.52 14.37
C ALA A 288 -9.87 -23.73 14.29
N GLY A 289 -8.58 -23.51 14.56
CA GLY A 289 -7.53 -24.55 14.50
C GLY A 289 -7.01 -24.91 13.11
N LYS A 290 -7.57 -24.35 12.03
CA LYS A 290 -7.06 -24.54 10.66
C LYS A 290 -6.08 -23.43 10.30
N GLN A 291 -4.96 -23.81 9.68
CA GLN A 291 -3.93 -22.88 9.23
C GLN A 291 -4.01 -22.70 7.71
N GLN A 292 -3.94 -21.45 7.28
CA GLN A 292 -3.77 -21.04 5.89
C GLN A 292 -2.48 -20.23 5.80
N TYR A 293 -1.80 -20.37 4.67
CA TYR A 293 -0.55 -19.71 4.39
C TYR A 293 -0.67 -18.89 3.12
N GLU A 294 -0.11 -17.70 3.15
CA GLU A 294 0.01 -16.82 1.99
C GLU A 294 1.45 -16.32 1.92
N MET A 295 1.95 -16.10 0.72
CA MET A 295 3.33 -15.72 0.48
C MET A 295 3.40 -14.43 -0.33
N SER A 296 4.27 -13.54 0.09
CA SER A 296 4.58 -12.29 -0.59
C SER A 296 6.09 -12.20 -0.80
N LEU A 297 6.51 -11.53 -1.87
CA LEU A 297 7.91 -11.36 -2.23
C LEU A 297 8.29 -9.89 -2.20
N ILE A 298 9.40 -9.59 -1.53
CA ILE A 298 9.92 -8.22 -1.38
C ILE A 298 11.29 -8.15 -2.06
N TYR A 299 11.42 -7.37 -3.11
CA TYR A 299 12.71 -7.16 -3.78
C TYR A 299 13.53 -6.08 -3.08
N ILE A 300 14.67 -6.45 -2.51
CA ILE A 300 15.46 -5.63 -1.58
C ILE A 300 16.81 -5.16 -2.14
N GLU A 301 17.24 -5.64 -3.30
CA GLU A 301 18.59 -5.39 -3.79
C GLU A 301 18.84 -3.90 -4.05
N ARG A 302 17.86 -3.23 -4.67
CA ARG A 302 17.94 -1.85 -5.16
C ARG A 302 16.69 -1.05 -4.75
N PRO A 303 16.82 0.25 -4.44
CA PRO A 303 15.67 1.12 -4.15
C PRO A 303 14.62 1.14 -5.24
N TYR A 304 13.35 1.06 -4.85
CA TYR A 304 12.20 1.14 -5.74
C TYR A 304 11.80 2.59 -5.99
N ARG A 305 11.77 3.00 -7.27
CA ARG A 305 11.71 4.41 -7.68
C ARG A 305 10.35 4.83 -8.24
N THR A 306 9.47 3.89 -8.54
CA THR A 306 8.14 4.17 -9.14
C THR A 306 7.02 3.74 -8.20
N ALA A 307 7.25 3.78 -6.88
CA ALA A 307 6.28 3.30 -5.90
C ALA A 307 4.98 4.11 -5.95
N ILE A 308 5.07 5.42 -6.17
CA ILE A 308 3.87 6.26 -6.35
C ILE A 308 3.15 5.86 -7.65
N ASP A 309 3.87 5.87 -8.77
CA ASP A 309 3.27 5.76 -10.09
C ASP A 309 2.73 4.36 -10.40
N VAL A 310 3.23 3.32 -9.73
CA VAL A 310 2.77 1.94 -9.89
C VAL A 310 1.91 1.51 -8.70
N THR A 311 2.46 1.47 -7.49
CA THR A 311 1.80 0.90 -6.32
C THR A 311 0.61 1.74 -5.85
N VAL A 312 0.81 3.05 -5.68
CA VAL A 312 -0.30 3.92 -5.27
C VAL A 312 -1.33 4.04 -6.38
N ARG A 313 -0.86 4.13 -7.63
CA ARG A 313 -1.75 4.18 -8.79
C ARG A 313 -2.63 2.95 -8.88
N ARG A 314 -2.06 1.76 -8.70
CA ARG A 314 -2.82 0.52 -8.63
C ARG A 314 -3.93 0.59 -7.59
N ASN A 315 -3.63 1.14 -6.42
CA ASN A 315 -4.59 1.27 -5.33
C ASN A 315 -5.82 2.12 -5.68
N LEU A 316 -5.68 3.14 -6.55
CA LEU A 316 -6.82 3.99 -6.98
C LEU A 316 -7.96 3.20 -7.61
N VAL A 317 -7.62 2.08 -8.27
CA VAL A 317 -8.56 1.22 -8.98
C VAL A 317 -8.68 -0.18 -8.38
N TYR A 318 -8.01 -0.48 -7.27
CA TYR A 318 -8.22 -1.73 -6.55
C TYR A 318 -9.72 -1.91 -6.22
N ASN A 319 -10.23 -3.11 -5.99
CA ASN A 319 -11.67 -3.28 -5.74
C ASN A 319 -12.05 -3.26 -4.25
N PHE A 320 -11.12 -2.90 -3.36
CA PHE A 320 -11.37 -2.81 -1.92
C PHE A 320 -10.79 -1.51 -1.33
N ARG A 321 -11.53 -0.84 -0.46
CA ARG A 321 -11.13 0.43 0.17
C ARG A 321 -11.27 0.36 1.67
N SER A 322 -10.45 1.15 2.35
CA SER A 322 -10.39 1.21 3.81
C SER A 322 -9.87 2.54 4.33
N LEU A 323 -10.35 2.89 5.53
CA LEU A 323 -9.76 3.90 6.41
C LEU A 323 -9.60 3.24 7.77
N LEU A 324 -8.36 3.12 8.24
CA LEU A 324 -8.01 2.28 9.38
C LEU A 324 -7.17 3.05 10.40
N SER A 325 -7.58 2.99 11.66
CA SER A 325 -6.88 3.49 12.85
C SER A 325 -6.32 2.32 13.68
N ARG A 326 -5.22 2.57 14.40
CA ARG A 326 -4.49 1.55 15.18
C ARG A 326 -4.03 2.06 16.53
N ASP A 327 -3.73 1.11 17.39
CA ASP A 327 -2.90 1.31 18.56
C ASP A 327 -1.39 1.13 18.26
N ALA A 328 -0.54 1.39 19.26
CA ALA A 328 0.91 1.24 19.17
C ALA A 328 1.38 -0.18 18.87
N LYS A 329 0.52 -1.19 19.01
CA LYS A 329 0.87 -2.58 18.68
C LYS A 329 0.50 -2.94 17.23
N GLY A 330 -0.04 -1.99 16.47
CA GLY A 330 -0.46 -2.19 15.09
C GLY A 330 -1.82 -2.89 14.97
N ARG A 331 -2.52 -3.12 16.10
CA ARG A 331 -3.86 -3.69 16.07
C ARG A 331 -4.82 -2.64 15.53
N VAL A 332 -5.62 -3.06 14.55
CA VAL A 332 -6.66 -2.21 13.95
C VAL A 332 -7.84 -2.10 14.93
N CYS A 333 -8.01 -0.93 15.54
CA CYS A 333 -8.99 -0.68 16.60
C CYS A 333 -10.29 -0.02 16.08
N ALA A 334 -10.18 0.84 15.07
CA ALA A 334 -11.33 1.53 14.49
C ALA A 334 -11.15 1.83 13.01
N GLY A 335 -12.26 2.02 12.29
CA GLY A 335 -12.22 2.33 10.88
C GLY A 335 -13.46 1.97 10.10
N LEU A 336 -13.28 1.99 8.78
CA LEU A 336 -14.25 1.54 7.81
C LEU A 336 -13.56 0.78 6.69
N TYR A 337 -14.30 -0.13 6.06
CA TYR A 337 -13.89 -0.76 4.82
C TYR A 337 -15.09 -1.14 3.96
N PHE A 338 -14.87 -1.23 2.65
CA PHE A 338 -15.90 -1.60 1.69
C PHE A 338 -15.30 -2.16 0.39
N PRO A 339 -15.92 -3.19 -0.20
CA PRO A 339 -15.66 -3.57 -1.57
C PRO A 339 -16.33 -2.58 -2.54
N VAL A 340 -15.69 -2.34 -3.68
CA VAL A 340 -16.28 -1.65 -4.83
C VAL A 340 -17.05 -2.70 -5.63
N VAL A 341 -18.36 -2.50 -5.80
CA VAL A 341 -19.26 -3.47 -6.43
C VAL A 341 -20.06 -2.82 -7.55
N LEU A 342 -20.29 -3.57 -8.64
CA LEU A 342 -20.92 -3.05 -9.86
C LEU A 342 -22.37 -2.56 -9.64
N ASN A 343 -23.10 -3.20 -8.72
CA ASN A 343 -24.49 -2.82 -8.42
C ASN A 343 -24.52 -1.84 -7.23
N PRO A 344 -24.89 -0.56 -7.43
CA PRO A 344 -24.98 0.41 -6.34
C PRO A 344 -25.95 0.02 -5.22
N GLY A 345 -26.99 -0.77 -5.53
CA GLY A 345 -27.96 -1.24 -4.53
C GLY A 345 -27.38 -2.23 -3.50
N ASP A 346 -26.28 -2.89 -3.87
CA ASP A 346 -25.56 -3.86 -3.05
C ASP A 346 -24.35 -3.23 -2.33
N ALA A 347 -23.99 -2.00 -2.69
CA ALA A 347 -22.86 -1.28 -2.13
C ALA A 347 -23.05 -1.05 -0.62
N GLN A 348 -22.12 -1.59 0.16
CA GLN A 348 -22.18 -1.59 1.62
C GLN A 348 -20.81 -1.22 2.20
N VAL A 349 -20.87 -0.52 3.34
CA VAL A 349 -19.71 -0.17 4.15
C VAL A 349 -19.80 -0.85 5.50
N THR A 350 -18.67 -1.36 5.97
CA THR A 350 -18.56 -1.86 7.34
C THR A 350 -17.85 -0.81 8.16
N LEU A 351 -18.50 -0.33 9.22
CA LEU A 351 -17.91 0.51 10.25
C LEU A 351 -17.51 -0.38 11.42
N PHE A 352 -16.38 -0.10 12.05
CA PHE A 352 -15.97 -0.80 13.25
C PHE A 352 -15.17 0.11 14.18
N TYR A 353 -15.28 -0.14 15.49
CA TYR A 353 -14.62 0.65 16.53
C TYR A 353 -14.65 -0.12 17.85
N ASP A 354 -13.76 0.22 18.79
CA ASP A 354 -13.78 -0.38 20.12
C ASP A 354 -14.83 0.30 21.00
N SER A 355 -15.63 -0.49 21.71
CA SER A 355 -16.60 0.02 22.68
C SER A 355 -15.90 0.46 23.98
N VAL A 356 -16.67 1.10 24.88
CA VAL A 356 -16.20 1.47 26.23
C VAL A 356 -15.67 0.27 27.05
N ASN A 357 -16.06 -0.96 26.70
CA ASN A 357 -15.60 -2.19 27.35
C ASN A 357 -14.49 -2.92 26.58
N ASP A 358 -13.79 -2.24 25.66
CA ASP A 358 -12.77 -2.81 24.78
C ASP A 358 -13.27 -3.98 23.91
N THR A 359 -14.58 -4.02 23.65
CA THR A 359 -15.17 -4.98 22.72
C THR A 359 -15.37 -4.32 21.36
N GLN A 360 -14.81 -4.92 20.32
CA GLN A 360 -14.96 -4.41 18.96
C GLN A 360 -16.42 -4.49 18.50
N VAL A 361 -16.98 -3.34 18.13
CA VAL A 361 -18.29 -3.21 17.47
C VAL A 361 -18.06 -3.26 15.96
N LYS A 362 -18.90 -4.00 15.22
CA LYS A 362 -18.92 -4.01 13.75
C LYS A 362 -20.34 -3.82 13.25
N GLN A 363 -20.55 -2.84 12.38
CA GLN A 363 -21.85 -2.55 11.79
C GLN A 363 -21.74 -2.45 10.27
N LYS A 364 -22.54 -3.25 9.55
CA LYS A 364 -22.64 -3.19 8.09
C LYS A 364 -23.82 -2.32 7.69
N LEU A 365 -23.59 -1.35 6.82
CA LEU A 365 -24.56 -0.32 6.42
C LEU A 365 -24.58 -0.18 4.89
N LYS A 366 -25.72 0.20 4.32
CA LYS A 366 -25.82 0.53 2.89
C LYS A 366 -25.35 1.95 2.65
N PHE A 367 -24.58 2.18 1.58
CA PHE A 367 -24.15 3.53 1.19
C PHE A 367 -25.33 4.49 0.96
N SER A 368 -26.47 3.99 0.49
CA SER A 368 -27.70 4.77 0.33
C SER A 368 -28.17 5.49 1.60
N SER A 369 -27.74 5.03 2.77
CA SER A 369 -28.08 5.64 4.07
C SER A 369 -27.34 6.95 4.34
N PHE A 370 -26.30 7.27 3.55
CA PHE A 370 -25.45 8.45 3.70
C PHE A 370 -25.64 9.48 2.58
N LYS A 371 -26.59 9.26 1.67
CA LYS A 371 -26.82 10.12 0.49
C LYS A 371 -27.25 11.55 0.86
N ASP A 372 -27.98 11.71 1.96
CA ASP A 372 -28.32 13.02 2.50
C ASP A 372 -27.70 13.15 3.90
N PRO A 373 -26.62 13.94 4.06
CA PRO A 373 -25.94 14.09 5.34
C PRO A 373 -26.84 14.72 6.43
N LYS A 374 -27.98 15.33 6.06
CA LYS A 374 -28.92 15.94 7.01
C LYS A 374 -29.98 14.97 7.54
N ILE A 375 -30.12 13.79 6.93
CA ILE A 375 -31.19 12.83 7.23
C ILE A 375 -30.60 11.44 7.50
N ILE A 376 -29.45 11.37 8.15
CA ILE A 376 -28.85 10.11 8.62
C ILE A 376 -29.69 9.61 9.81
N PRO A 377 -30.21 8.36 9.78
CA PRO A 377 -30.96 7.79 10.90
C PRO A 377 -30.18 7.81 12.23
N ASP A 378 -30.85 8.11 13.35
CA ASP A 378 -30.23 8.24 14.68
C ASP A 378 -29.38 7.02 15.09
N ASN A 379 -29.82 5.81 14.74
CA ASN A 379 -29.08 4.58 15.03
C ASN A 379 -27.77 4.48 14.25
N ILE A 380 -27.70 5.06 13.05
CA ILE A 380 -26.46 5.15 12.26
C ILE A 380 -25.59 6.29 12.78
N MET A 381 -26.19 7.44 13.11
CA MET A 381 -25.47 8.58 13.67
C MET A 381 -24.70 8.20 14.94
N ALA A 382 -25.31 7.41 15.83
CA ALA A 382 -24.65 6.90 17.03
C ALA A 382 -23.35 6.11 16.71
N HIS A 383 -23.30 5.35 15.61
CA HIS A 383 -22.06 4.67 15.21
C HIS A 383 -20.99 5.65 14.73
N LEU A 384 -21.37 6.70 14.00
CA LEU A 384 -20.45 7.74 13.55
C LEU A 384 -19.89 8.55 14.73
N GLU A 385 -20.73 8.89 15.71
CA GLU A 385 -20.34 9.58 16.95
C GLU A 385 -19.31 8.79 17.77
N ASN A 386 -19.41 7.46 17.79
CA ASN A 386 -18.43 6.60 18.47
C ASN A 386 -17.13 6.42 17.65
N LEU A 387 -17.25 6.41 16.31
CA LEU A 387 -16.13 6.16 15.39
C LEU A 387 -15.24 7.40 15.21
N ALA A 388 -15.83 8.58 15.03
CA ALA A 388 -15.10 9.81 14.70
C ALA A 388 -13.94 10.13 15.68
N PRO A 389 -14.11 10.04 17.01
CA PRO A 389 -13.00 10.28 17.95
C PRO A 389 -11.85 9.28 17.80
N GLN A 390 -12.14 8.01 17.49
CA GLN A 390 -11.12 6.96 17.32
C GLN A 390 -10.36 7.07 15.98
N LEU A 391 -10.98 7.74 15.01
CA LEU A 391 -10.34 8.18 13.77
C LEU A 391 -9.64 9.54 13.91
N ARG A 392 -9.77 10.22 15.07
CA ARG A 392 -9.34 11.61 15.26
C ARG A 392 -9.82 12.55 14.14
N MET A 393 -11.07 12.36 13.75
CA MET A 393 -11.76 13.20 12.78
C MET A 393 -12.89 13.93 13.50
N GLU A 394 -13.18 15.15 13.07
CA GLU A 394 -14.42 15.79 13.46
C GLU A 394 -15.60 14.99 12.90
N LEU A 395 -16.70 14.94 13.65
CA LEU A 395 -17.89 14.19 13.23
C LEU A 395 -18.43 14.67 11.88
N THR A 396 -18.38 15.99 11.64
CA THR A 396 -18.77 16.59 10.36
C THR A 396 -17.91 16.08 9.20
N ASP A 397 -16.60 15.98 9.38
CA ASP A 397 -15.68 15.51 8.34
C ASP A 397 -15.92 14.04 8.01
N LEU A 398 -16.23 13.22 9.04
CA LEU A 398 -16.61 11.83 8.83
C LEU A 398 -17.95 11.72 8.08
N ILE A 399 -18.96 12.54 8.43
CA ILE A 399 -20.25 12.57 7.72
C ILE A 399 -20.06 12.97 6.25
N GLU A 400 -19.24 14.00 5.99
CA GLU A 400 -18.91 14.44 4.64
C GLU A 400 -18.22 13.34 3.83
N LEU A 401 -17.21 12.68 4.41
CA LEU A 401 -16.56 11.52 3.78
C LEU A 401 -17.56 10.41 3.45
N MET A 402 -18.48 10.08 4.36
CA MET A 402 -19.49 9.05 4.11
C MET A 402 -20.46 9.44 2.99
N SER A 403 -20.83 10.72 2.90
CA SER A 403 -21.66 11.25 1.82
C SER A 403 -20.93 11.19 0.48
N ASP A 404 -19.69 11.65 0.44
CA ASP A 404 -18.86 11.61 -0.77
C ASP A 404 -18.65 10.17 -1.27
N LEU A 405 -18.35 9.24 -0.36
CA LEU A 405 -18.25 7.82 -0.69
C LEU A 405 -19.57 7.26 -1.24
N ALA A 406 -20.71 7.65 -0.67
CA ALA A 406 -22.01 7.24 -1.16
C ALA A 406 -22.30 7.76 -2.57
N ASP A 407 -21.84 8.96 -2.89
CA ASP A 407 -21.94 9.55 -4.23
C ASP A 407 -21.02 8.83 -5.23
N SER A 408 -19.75 8.60 -4.88
CA SER A 408 -18.81 7.84 -5.71
C SER A 408 -19.29 6.41 -5.98
N MET A 409 -19.90 5.75 -5.00
CA MET A 409 -20.44 4.39 -5.14
C MET A 409 -21.77 4.32 -5.90
N GLN A 410 -22.53 5.41 -5.97
CA GLN A 410 -23.76 5.50 -6.78
C GLN A 410 -23.48 5.81 -8.24
N ASP A 411 -22.26 6.26 -8.54
CA ASP A 411 -21.80 6.52 -9.88
C ASP A 411 -21.48 5.22 -10.64
N ALA A 412 -22.52 4.63 -11.22
CA ALA A 412 -22.43 3.33 -11.89
C ALA A 412 -21.44 3.32 -13.07
N GLU A 413 -21.28 4.43 -13.78
CA GLU A 413 -20.34 4.55 -14.90
C GLU A 413 -18.89 4.56 -14.39
N PHE A 414 -18.60 5.39 -13.39
CA PHE A 414 -17.27 5.45 -12.77
C PHE A 414 -16.89 4.09 -12.15
N VAL A 415 -17.79 3.52 -11.34
CA VAL A 415 -17.55 2.23 -10.69
C VAL A 415 -17.28 1.13 -11.70
N LYS A 416 -18.06 1.07 -12.80
CA LYS A 416 -17.82 0.11 -13.86
C LYS A 416 -16.42 0.27 -14.45
N GLN A 417 -16.03 1.49 -14.82
CA GLN A 417 -14.71 1.72 -15.42
C GLN A 417 -13.56 1.45 -14.44
N VAL A 418 -13.72 1.77 -13.15
CA VAL A 418 -12.76 1.41 -12.09
C VAL A 418 -12.54 -0.11 -12.07
N LEU A 419 -13.64 -0.88 -12.07
CA LEU A 419 -13.57 -2.35 -12.06
C LEU A 419 -13.01 -2.91 -13.38
N ASP A 420 -13.30 -2.29 -14.52
CA ASP A 420 -12.73 -2.68 -15.81
C ASP A 420 -11.20 -2.48 -15.84
N ILE A 421 -10.70 -1.36 -15.30
CA ILE A 421 -9.25 -1.12 -15.14
C ILE A 421 -8.66 -2.12 -14.14
N ASN A 422 -9.31 -2.35 -13.00
CA ASN A 422 -8.89 -3.34 -12.01
C ASN A 422 -8.66 -4.71 -12.64
N ASN A 423 -9.65 -5.20 -13.40
CA ASN A 423 -9.61 -6.51 -14.02
C ASN A 423 -8.49 -6.59 -15.06
N SER A 424 -8.29 -5.53 -15.84
CA SER A 424 -7.19 -5.44 -16.81
C SER A 424 -5.80 -5.56 -16.14
N ILE A 425 -5.65 -5.05 -14.90
CA ILE A 425 -4.40 -5.20 -14.14
C ILE A 425 -4.28 -6.63 -13.60
N THR A 426 -5.35 -7.17 -13.02
CA THR A 426 -5.37 -8.56 -12.52
C THR A 426 -5.13 -9.60 -13.63
N GLU A 427 -5.59 -9.33 -14.85
CA GLU A 427 -5.31 -10.17 -16.02
C GLU A 427 -3.82 -10.12 -16.42
N MET A 428 -3.17 -8.96 -16.29
CA MET A 428 -1.74 -8.81 -16.55
C MET A 428 -0.90 -9.60 -15.54
N SER A 429 -1.33 -9.65 -14.27
CA SER A 429 -0.64 -10.33 -13.18
C SER A 429 -1.07 -11.78 -12.95
N ALA A 430 -1.98 -12.33 -13.76
CA ALA A 430 -2.45 -13.70 -13.63
C ALA A 430 -1.36 -14.76 -13.82
N ASP A 431 -0.19 -14.36 -14.35
CA ASP A 431 1.00 -15.20 -14.52
C ASP A 431 2.11 -14.88 -13.48
N ASN A 432 1.80 -14.09 -12.42
CA ASN A 432 2.72 -13.84 -11.29
C ASN A 432 2.97 -15.10 -10.46
#